data_AF-A0A3D9GBI5-F1
#
_entry.id   AF-A0A3D9GBI5-F1
#
_cell.length_a   1.000
_cell.length_b   1.000
_cell.length_c   1.000
_cell.angle_alpha   90.00
_cell.angle_beta   90.00
_cell.angle_gamma   90.00
#
_symmetry.space_group_name_H-M   'P 1'
#
loop_
_entity.id
_entity.type
_entity.pdbx_description
1 polymer ?
#
loop_
_entity_poly.entity_id
_entity_poly.type
_entity_poly.pdbx_seq_one_letter_code
_entity_poly.pdbx_strand_id
1 'polypeptide(L)' 'MDVYLIIFGLILIGGGIMNRRNPGRGWRSSESWKTEEEAEPSESYLELQKIRGFLAIVLGSIFIVIGLFMLLFL' A
#
# COMPACT_ATOMS: atom_id res chain seq x y z
N MET A 1 0.41 -15.81 -17.01
CA MET A 1 -0.35 -15.33 -15.82
C MET A 1 0.62 -14.79 -14.76
N ASP A 2 1.86 -15.23 -14.82
CA ASP A 2 2.90 -15.19 -13.79
C ASP A 2 3.57 -13.82 -13.73
N VAL A 3 3.87 -13.26 -14.90
CA VAL A 3 4.38 -11.88 -15.05
C VAL A 3 3.40 -10.86 -14.47
N TYR A 4 2.09 -11.07 -14.61
CA TYR A 4 1.08 -10.17 -14.03
C TYR A 4 1.11 -10.19 -12.49
N LEU A 5 1.35 -11.35 -11.86
CA LEU A 5 1.50 -11.45 -10.41
C LEU A 5 2.73 -10.68 -9.92
N ILE A 6 3.84 -10.77 -10.65
CA ILE A 6 5.08 -10.05 -10.33
C ILE A 6 4.83 -8.54 -10.43
N ILE A 7 4.24 -8.06 -11.53
CA ILE A 7 3.94 -6.64 -11.73
C ILE A 7 2.98 -6.14 -10.64
N PHE A 8 1.92 -6.90 -10.33
CA PHE A 8 0.98 -6.56 -9.28
C PHE A 8 1.65 -6.48 -7.91
N GLY A 9 2.53 -7.43 -7.59
CA GLY A 9 3.33 -7.42 -6.36
C GLY A 9 4.24 -6.18 -6.25
N LEU A 10 4.88 -5.79 -7.34
CA LEU A 10 5.70 -4.57 -7.40
C LEU A 10 4.86 -3.30 -7.17
N ILE A 11 3.66 -3.22 -7.76
CA ILE A 11 2.74 -2.10 -7.55
C ILE A 11 2.33 -2.01 -6.06
N LEU A 12 2.00 -3.14 -5.43
CA LEU A 12 1.66 -3.19 -4.01
C LEU A 12 2.81 -2.76 -3.11
N ILE A 13 4.04 -3.22 -3.39
CA ILE A 13 5.23 -2.82 -2.63
C ILE A 13 5.49 -1.32 -2.80
N GLY A 14 5.49 -0.82 -4.04
CA GLY A 14 5.69 0.60 -4.33
C GLY A 14 4.64 1.47 -3.63
N GLY A 15 3.36 1.12 -3.77
CA GLY A 15 2.26 1.79 -3.10
C GLY A 15 2.35 1.73 -1.57
N GLY A 16 2.73 0.57 -1.01
CA GLY A 16 2.91 0.40 0.42
C GLY A 16 4.06 1.25 0.98
N ILE A 17 5.19 1.33 0.28
CA ILE A 17 6.31 2.22 0.63
C ILE A 17 5.87 3.68 0.57
N MET A 18 5.15 4.09 -0.48
CA MET A 18 4.65 5.45 -0.62
C MET A 18 3.70 5.82 0.53
N ASN A 19 2.79 4.92 0.91
CA ASN A 19 1.85 5.16 2.01
C ASN A 19 2.57 5.27 3.37
N ARG A 20 3.65 4.51 3.58
CA ARG A 20 4.45 4.63 4.81
C ARG A 20 5.29 5.90 4.86
N ARG A 21 5.84 6.35 3.72
CA ARG A 21 6.66 7.57 3.66
C ARG A 21 5.82 8.84 3.79
N ASN A 22 4.60 8.84 3.24
CA ASN A 22 3.70 9.98 3.26
C ASN A 22 2.27 9.57 3.68
N PRO A 23 2.05 9.15 4.94
CA PRO A 23 0.77 8.58 5.39
C PRO A 23 -0.41 9.57 5.31
N GLY A 24 -0.16 10.88 5.30
CA GLY A 24 -1.20 11.90 5.15
C GLY A 24 -1.68 12.13 3.71
N ARG A 25 -0.99 11.59 2.68
CA ARG A 25 -1.21 11.97 1.27
C ARG A 25 -2.63 11.69 0.76
N GLY A 26 -3.29 10.66 1.29
CA GLY A 26 -4.66 10.27 0.91
C GLY A 26 -5.75 10.92 1.76
N TRP A 27 -5.38 11.62 2.85
CA TRP A 27 -6.34 12.04 3.87
C TRP A 27 -7.40 12.99 3.33
N ARG A 28 -6.97 14.02 2.57
CA ARG A 28 -7.92 14.97 1.97
C ARG A 28 -8.92 14.29 1.04
N SER A 29 -8.50 13.30 0.28
CA SER A 29 -9.40 12.58 -0.63
C SER A 29 -10.36 11.63 0.10
N SER A 30 -9.98 11.06 1.26
CA SER A 30 -10.73 9.97 1.90
C SER A 30 -11.52 10.37 3.15
N GLU A 31 -11.00 11.33 3.92
CA GLU A 31 -11.46 11.61 5.29
C GLU A 31 -11.76 13.09 5.55
N SER A 32 -11.27 14.04 4.73
CA SER A 32 -11.46 15.48 5.03
C SER A 32 -12.92 15.92 5.10
N TRP A 33 -13.82 15.22 4.42
CA TRP A 33 -15.26 15.48 4.50
C TRP A 33 -15.87 15.21 5.90
N LYS A 34 -15.12 14.53 6.79
CA LYS A 34 -15.53 14.23 8.17
C LYS A 34 -15.03 15.26 9.19
N THR A 35 -14.29 16.28 8.73
CA THR A 35 -13.63 17.25 9.59
C THR A 35 -13.85 18.67 9.07
N GLU A 36 -13.52 19.67 9.89
CA GLU A 36 -13.51 21.07 9.47
C GLU A 36 -12.50 21.31 8.33
N GLU A 37 -12.72 22.34 7.52
CA GLU A 37 -11.99 22.57 6.25
C GLU A 37 -10.46 22.67 6.42
N GLU A 38 -9.98 23.11 7.59
CA GLU A 38 -8.55 23.27 7.88
C GLU A 38 -7.98 22.17 8.80
N ALA A 39 -8.73 21.10 9.06
CA ALA A 39 -8.26 20.04 9.94
C ALA A 39 -7.07 19.27 9.34
N GLU A 40 -6.20 18.78 10.22
CA GLU A 40 -5.08 17.90 9.88
C GLU A 40 -5.44 16.43 10.16
N PRO A 41 -4.81 15.46 9.45
CA PRO A 41 -4.98 14.04 9.77
C PRO A 41 -4.62 13.73 11.22
N SER A 42 -5.48 12.99 11.90
CA SER A 42 -5.19 12.51 13.25
C SER A 42 -4.00 11.53 13.27
N GLU A 43 -3.30 11.45 14.40
CA GLU A 43 -2.25 10.46 14.61
C GLU A 43 -2.73 9.02 14.37
N SER A 44 -3.96 8.71 14.80
CA SER A 44 -4.58 7.40 14.57
C SER A 44 -4.74 7.08 13.08
N TYR A 45 -5.09 8.07 12.25
CA TYR A 45 -5.14 7.92 10.81
C TYR A 45 -3.75 7.66 10.22
N LEU A 46 -2.75 8.44 10.66
CA LEU A 46 -1.37 8.31 10.18
C LEU A 46 -0.80 6.91 10.50
N GLU A 47 -1.01 6.41 11.72
CA GLU A 47 -0.61 5.06 12.13
C GLU A 47 -1.34 3.97 11.35
N LEU A 48 -2.65 4.11 11.15
CA LEU A 48 -3.40 3.17 10.32
C LEU A 48 -2.86 3.10 8.89
N GLN A 49 -2.48 4.24 8.31
CA GLN A 49 -1.91 4.27 6.96
C GLN A 49 -0.52 3.62 6.91
N LYS A 50 0.31 3.80 7.95
CA LYS A 50 1.59 3.08 8.06
C LYS A 50 1.37 1.56 8.12
N ILE A 51 0.38 1.09 8.89
CA ILE A 51 0.02 -0.34 8.99
C ILE A 51 -0.48 -0.86 7.63
N ARG A 52 -1.38 -0.13 6.96
CA ARG A 52 -1.87 -0.50 5.62
C ARG A 52 -0.73 -0.59 4.61
N GLY A 53 0.22 0.35 4.67
CA GLY A 53 1.40 0.32 3.82
C GLY A 53 2.31 -0.88 4.13
N PHE A 54 2.48 -1.25 5.40
CA PHE A 54 3.20 -2.47 5.79
C PHE A 54 2.52 -3.72 5.24
N LEU A 55 1.21 -3.86 5.42
CA LEU A 55 0.44 -5.00 4.91
C LEU A 55 0.52 -5.10 3.38
N ALA A 56 0.48 -3.97 2.67
CA ALA A 56 0.65 -3.95 1.21
C ALA A 56 2.03 -4.45 0.78
N ILE A 57 3.10 -4.09 1.50
CA ILE A 57 4.46 -4.59 1.22
C ILE A 57 4.54 -6.10 1.46
N VAL A 58 4.00 -6.59 2.58
CA VAL A 58 3.96 -8.02 2.90
C VAL A 58 3.22 -8.80 1.82
N LEU A 59 2.01 -8.36 1.46
CA LEU A 59 1.19 -9.01 0.45
C LEU A 59 1.84 -8.96 -0.94
N GLY A 60 2.40 -7.81 -1.32
CA GLY A 60 3.13 -7.67 -2.58
C GLY A 60 4.34 -8.60 -2.67
N SER A 61 5.04 -8.80 -1.56
CA SER A 61 6.18 -9.73 -1.48
C SER A 61 5.74 -11.19 -1.71
N ILE A 62 4.59 -11.58 -1.14
CA ILE A 62 3.99 -12.90 -1.37
C ILE A 62 3.66 -13.09 -2.86
N PHE A 63 3.04 -12.09 -3.50
CA PHE A 63 2.73 -12.16 -4.93
C PHE A 63 3.98 -12.27 -5.82
N ILE A 64 5.06 -11.58 -5.48
CA ILE A 64 6.34 -11.73 -6.20
C ILE A 64 6.88 -13.15 -6.05
N VAL A 65 6.90 -13.72 -4.84
CA VAL A 65 7.39 -15.08 -4.62
C VAL A 65 6.57 -16.10 -5.41
N ILE A 66 5.23 -16.01 -5.36
CA ILE A 66 4.34 -16.89 -6.13
C ILE A 66 4.57 -16.71 -7.63
N GLY A 67 4.60 -15.47 -8.12
CA GLY A 67 4.79 -15.18 -9.55
C GLY A 67 6.14 -15.67 -10.08
N LEU A 68 7.22 -15.51 -9.31
CA LEU A 68 8.54 -16.03 -9.66
C LEU A 68 8.56 -17.57 -9.64
N PHE A 69 7.91 -18.18 -8.65
CA PHE A 69 7.82 -19.64 -8.59
C PHE A 69 7.10 -20.21 -9.82
N MET A 70 5.95 -19.63 -10.18
CA MET A 70 5.21 -20.05 -11.37
C MET A 70 6.01 -19.80 -12.66
N LEU A 71 6.70 -18.67 -12.77
CA LEU A 71 7.49 -18.36 -13.97
C LEU A 71 8.67 -19.31 -14.20
N LEU A 72 9.28 -19.81 -13.13
CA LEU A 72 10.53 -20.59 -13.19
C LEU A 72 10.32 -22.11 -13.14
N PHE A 73 9.25 -22.57 -12.50
CA PHE A 73 9.06 -24.00 -12.18
C PHE A 73 7.76 -24.60 -12.75
N LEU A 74 6.89 -23.79 -13.34
CA LEU A 74 5.63 -24.24 -13.95
C LEU A 74 5.60 -23.88 -15.44
#